data_AF-A0A2Z7C1D4-F1
#
_entry.id   AF-A0A2Z7C1D4-F1
#
_cell.length_a   1.000
_cell.length_b   1.000
_cell.length_c   1.000
_cell.angle_alpha   90.00
_cell.angle_beta   90.00
_cell.angle_gamma   90.00
#
_symmetry.space_group_name_H-M   'P 1'
#
loop_
_entity.id
_entity.type
_entity.pdbx_description
1 polymer ?
#
loop_
_entity_poly.entity_id
_entity_poly.type
_entity_poly.pdbx_seq_one_letter_code
_entity_poly.pdbx_strand_id
1 'polypeptide(L)'
;MSLVKNPLASILDSNKFTGLNYQDWLRNLKIVFASKKLLYTLEKSLPKEAPTNTSPEELEKLDKWWEDELKARCYMMEYATKCSGDLRRRSRC
;
A
#
# COMPACT_ATOMS: atom_id res chain seq x y z
N MET A 1 5.68 4.84 12.41
CA MET A 1 4.33 5.29 12.79
C MET A 1 3.48 4.04 13.01
N SER A 2 3.01 3.77 14.23
CA SER A 2 2.18 2.57 14.45
C SER A 2 0.80 2.78 13.82
N LEU A 3 0.41 1.86 12.95
CA LEU A 3 -0.88 1.90 12.25
C LEU A 3 -2.07 1.47 13.12
N VAL A 4 -1.81 1.27 14.40
CA VAL A 4 -2.67 0.61 15.41
C VAL A 4 -3.93 1.44 15.70
N LYS A 5 -4.05 2.65 15.15
CA LYS A 5 -5.20 3.55 15.38
C LYS A 5 -6.27 3.53 14.28
N ASN A 6 -6.08 2.82 13.16
CA ASN A 6 -7.13 2.71 12.13
C ASN A 6 -7.82 1.34 12.24
N PRO A 7 -9.10 1.27 12.64
CA PRO A 7 -9.86 0.02 12.71
C PRO A 7 -9.94 -0.75 11.39
N LEU A 8 -9.79 -0.08 10.24
CA LEU A 8 -9.72 -0.75 8.94
C LEU A 8 -8.35 -1.39 8.70
N ALA A 9 -7.28 -0.84 9.27
CA ALA A 9 -5.96 -1.43 9.15
C ALA A 9 -5.84 -2.76 9.90
N SER A 10 -6.59 -2.97 10.98
CA SER A 10 -6.58 -4.25 11.69
C SER A 10 -7.14 -5.41 10.86
N ILE A 11 -7.96 -5.15 9.84
CA ILE A 11 -8.44 -6.19 8.90
C ILE A 11 -7.25 -6.85 8.20
N LEU A 12 -6.20 -6.09 7.86
CA LEU A 12 -5.00 -6.63 7.20
C LEU A 12 -4.13 -7.43 8.17
N ASP A 13 -4.17 -7.11 9.47
CA ASP A 13 -3.51 -7.89 10.50
C ASP A 13 -4.24 -9.20 10.82
N SER A 14 -5.57 -9.21 10.74
CA SER A 14 -6.38 -10.43 10.91
C SER A 14 -6.37 -11.32 9.67
N ASN A 15 -6.22 -10.74 8.48
CA ASN A 15 -6.19 -11.45 7.20
C ASN A 15 -4.82 -11.33 6.53
N LYS A 16 -3.77 -11.72 7.26
CA LYS A 16 -2.40 -11.72 6.75
C LYS A 16 -2.30 -12.49 5.44
N PHE A 17 -1.38 -12.06 4.59
CA PHE A 17 -1.13 -12.75 3.32
C PHE A 17 -0.48 -14.12 3.58
N THR A 18 -1.15 -15.20 3.18
CA THR A 18 -0.65 -16.58 3.33
C THR A 18 -0.21 -17.19 2.00
N GLY A 19 -0.21 -16.41 0.91
CA GLY A 19 -0.06 -16.91 -0.46
C GLY A 19 -1.35 -17.48 -1.03
N LEU A 20 -2.06 -18.31 -0.25
CA LEU A 20 -3.31 -18.97 -0.66
C LEU A 20 -4.52 -18.03 -0.71
N ASN A 21 -4.49 -16.92 0.04
CA ASN A 21 -5.60 -15.97 0.17
C ASN A 21 -5.39 -14.66 -0.62
N TYR A 22 -4.68 -14.72 -1.75
CA TYR A 22 -4.32 -13.53 -2.52
C TYR A 22 -5.51 -12.62 -2.85
N GLN A 23 -6.64 -13.19 -3.29
CA GLN A 23 -7.82 -12.41 -3.64
C GLN A 23 -8.43 -11.68 -2.43
N ASP A 24 -8.56 -12.35 -1.29
CA ASP A 24 -9.10 -11.75 -0.07
C ASP A 24 -8.15 -10.70 0.50
N TRP A 25 -6.85 -11.00 0.52
CA TRP A 25 -5.82 -10.06 0.93
C TRP A 25 -5.82 -8.80 0.06
N LEU A 26 -5.86 -8.96 -1.26
CA LEU A 26 -5.92 -7.84 -2.21
C LEU A 26 -7.20 -7.02 -2.04
N ARG A 27 -8.34 -7.67 -1.82
CA ARG A 27 -9.62 -6.98 -1.54
C ARG A 27 -9.54 -6.16 -0.26
N ASN A 28 -9.02 -6.72 0.82
CA ASN A 28 -8.82 -6.01 2.08
C ASN A 28 -7.83 -4.84 1.94
N LEU A 29 -6.77 -5.02 1.14
CA LEU A 29 -5.80 -3.97 0.86
C LEU A 29 -6.47 -2.79 0.12
N LYS A 30 -7.29 -3.08 -0.90
CA LYS A 30 -8.05 -2.07 -1.63
C LYS A 30 -9.00 -1.28 -0.72
N ILE A 31 -9.66 -1.93 0.25
CA ILE A 31 -10.52 -1.26 1.22
C ILE A 31 -9.72 -0.26 2.08
N VAL A 32 -8.57 -0.70 2.63
CA VAL A 32 -7.71 0.18 3.42
C VAL A 32 -7.17 1.34 2.58
N PHE A 33 -6.80 1.09 1.33
CA PHE A 33 -6.29 2.12 0.42
C PHE A 33 -7.38 3.10 0.01
N ALA A 34 -8.60 2.63 -0.25
CA ALA A 34 -9.75 3.49 -0.51
C ALA A 34 -10.04 4.42 0.68
N SER A 35 -10.00 3.91 1.91
CA SER A 35 -10.18 4.73 3.12
C SER A 35 -9.11 5.82 3.29
N LYS A 36 -7.92 5.60 2.70
CA LYS A 36 -6.79 6.53 2.71
C LYS A 36 -6.71 7.41 1.46
N LYS A 37 -7.66 7.27 0.53
CA LYS A 37 -7.63 7.91 -0.80
C LYS A 37 -6.40 7.53 -1.63
N LEU A 38 -5.80 6.36 -1.39
CA LEU A 38 -4.63 5.84 -2.11
C LEU A 38 -5.00 4.81 -3.17
N LEU A 39 -6.27 4.45 -3.33
CA LEU A 39 -6.67 3.39 -4.28
C LEU A 39 -6.20 3.69 -5.71
N TYR A 40 -6.18 4.97 -6.09
CA TYR A 40 -5.76 5.39 -7.41
C TYR A 40 -4.28 5.06 -7.72
N THR A 41 -3.42 4.94 -6.70
CA THR A 41 -2.00 4.61 -6.88
C THR A 41 -1.81 3.13 -7.27
N LEU A 42 -2.77 2.27 -6.90
CA LEU A 42 -2.79 0.86 -7.32
C LEU A 42 -3.28 0.67 -8.76
N GLU A 43 -4.15 1.56 -9.23
CA GLU A 43 -4.83 1.42 -10.52
C GLU A 43 -4.12 2.20 -11.64
N LYS A 44 -3.50 3.34 -11.31
CA LYS A 44 -2.84 4.19 -12.30
C LYS A 44 -1.34 3.97 -12.29
N SER A 45 -0.80 3.65 -13.46
CA SER A 45 0.64 3.67 -13.69
C SER A 45 1.17 5.10 -13.74
N LEU A 46 2.41 5.28 -13.28
CA LEU A 46 3.19 6.52 -13.34
C LEU A 46 3.01 7.27 -14.68
N PRO A 47 2.80 8.60 -14.69
CA PRO A 47 3.18 9.41 -15.82
C PRO A 47 4.71 9.29 -15.97
N LYS A 48 5.19 8.65 -17.04
CA LYS A 48 6.62 8.33 -17.23
C LYS A 48 7.53 9.57 -17.26
N GLU A 49 6.99 10.73 -17.61
CA GLU A 49 7.73 11.98 -17.70
C GLU A 49 6.84 13.12 -17.17
N ALA A 50 7.45 14.03 -16.40
CA ALA A 50 6.85 15.33 -16.16
C ALA A 50 6.84 16.09 -17.51
N PRO A 51 5.69 16.52 -18.02
CA PRO A 51 5.65 17.30 -19.26
C PRO A 51 6.60 18.49 -19.18
N THR A 52 7.40 18.74 -20.21
CA THR A 52 8.44 19.79 -20.21
C THR A 52 7.87 21.22 -20.01
N ASN A 53 6.54 21.37 -20.08
CA ASN A 53 5.79 22.62 -19.88
C ASN A 53 4.75 22.52 -18.74
N THR A 54 5.03 21.73 -17.70
CA THR A 54 4.12 21.51 -16.56
C THR A 54 3.92 22.80 -15.77
N SER A 55 2.67 23.21 -15.58
CA SER A 55 2.33 24.35 -14.73
C SER A 55 2.67 24.09 -13.25
N PRO A 56 2.87 25.12 -12.41
CA PRO A 56 3.12 24.91 -10.98
C PRO A 56 2.06 24.04 -10.28
N GLU A 57 0.80 24.16 -10.69
CA GLU A 57 -0.31 23.37 -10.15
C GLU A 57 -0.23 21.89 -10.54
N GLU A 58 0.22 21.59 -11.75
CA GLU A 58 0.43 20.21 -12.19
C GLU A 58 1.68 19.59 -11.54
N LEU A 59 2.71 20.41 -11.27
CA LEU A 59 3.89 19.96 -10.53
C LEU A 59 3.52 19.57 -9.09
N GLU A 60 2.70 20.37 -8.42
CA GLU A 60 2.19 20.07 -7.07
C GLU A 60 1.35 18.78 -7.05
N LYS A 61 0.51 18.57 -8.06
CA LYS A 61 -0.25 17.31 -8.22
C LYS A 61 0.67 16.11 -8.43
N LEU A 62 1.75 16.29 -9.19
CA LEU A 62 2.74 15.24 -9.43
C LEU A 62 3.51 14.89 -8.15
N ASP A 63 3.94 15.90 -7.39
CA ASP A 63 4.65 15.71 -6.11
C ASP A 63 3.77 14.99 -5.09
N LYS A 64 2.51 15.42 -4.95
CA LYS A 64 1.51 14.74 -4.13
C LYS A 64 1.30 13.29 -4.55
N TRP A 65 1.26 13.03 -5.85
CA TRP A 65 1.11 11.66 -6.37
C TRP A 65 2.31 10.79 -5.97
N TRP A 66 3.54 11.31 -6.06
CA TRP A 66 4.75 10.60 -5.64
C TRP A 66 4.75 10.27 -4.14
N GLU A 67 4.33 11.22 -3.31
CA GLU A 67 4.18 11.00 -1.87
C GLU A 67 3.14 9.91 -1.57
N ASP A 68 1.99 9.96 -2.23
CA ASP A 68 0.94 8.95 -2.06
C ASP A 68 1.38 7.57 -2.58
N GLU A 69 2.12 7.50 -3.69
CA GLU A 69 2.71 6.27 -4.23
C GLU A 69 3.77 5.68 -3.28
N LEU A 70 4.66 6.51 -2.74
CA LEU A 70 5.64 6.08 -1.74
C LEU A 70 4.95 5.50 -0.51
N LYS A 71 3.90 6.17 -0.05
CA LYS A 71 3.08 5.73 1.08
C LYS A 71 2.37 4.40 0.80
N ALA A 72 1.81 4.23 -0.39
CA ALA A 72 1.23 2.98 -0.85
C ALA A 72 2.26 1.83 -0.87
N ARG A 73 3.47 2.07 -1.37
CA ARG A 73 4.56 1.09 -1.38
C ARG A 73 5.02 0.71 0.02
N CYS A 74 5.18 1.70 0.91
CA CYS A 74 5.50 1.44 2.32
C CYS A 74 4.42 0.57 2.97
N TYR A 75 3.13 0.83 2.71
CA TYR A 75 2.05 -0.03 3.18
C TYR A 75 2.17 -1.45 2.67
N MET A 76 2.29 -1.63 1.35
CA MET A 76 2.42 -2.96 0.76
C MET A 76 3.60 -3.73 1.34
N MET A 77 4.75 -3.06 1.53
CA MET A 77 5.93 -3.67 2.11
C MET A 77 5.72 -4.05 3.57
N GLU A 78 5.12 -3.20 4.40
CA GLU A 78 4.81 -3.51 5.80
C GLU A 78 3.92 -4.76 5.92
N TYR A 79 2.86 -4.86 5.11
CA TYR A 79 1.94 -6.00 5.13
C TYR A 79 2.53 -7.27 4.51
N ALA A 80 3.33 -7.17 3.46
CA ALA A 80 4.00 -8.31 2.84
C ALA A 80 5.13 -8.87 3.72
N THR A 81 5.91 -8.01 4.37
CA THR A 81 7.08 -8.41 5.17
C THR A 81 6.69 -8.96 6.55
N LYS A 82 5.52 -8.61 7.09
CA LYS A 82 5.00 -9.23 8.33
C LYS A 82 4.80 -10.74 8.18
N CYS A 83 4.69 -11.25 6.95
CA CYS A 83 4.54 -12.67 6.65
C CYS A 83 5.88 -13.45 6.67
N SER A 84 7.02 -12.79 6.42
CA SER A 84 8.33 -13.47 6.44
C SER A 84 8.90 -13.66 7.86
N GLY A 85 8.48 -12.85 8.83
CA GLY A 85 8.81 -13.05 10.24
C GLY A 85 8.16 -14.31 10.85
N ASP A 86 6.95 -14.64 10.42
CA ASP A 86 6.22 -15.83 10.90
C ASP A 86 6.69 -17.13 10.21
N LEU A 87 7.14 -17.06 8.94
CA LEU A 87 7.78 -18.20 8.26
C LEU A 87 9.13 -18.61 8.89
N ARG A 88 9.90 -17.66 9.44
CA ARG A 88 11.19 -17.94 10.09
C ARG A 88 11.07 -18.52 11.51
N ARG A 89 9.88 -18.46 12.12
CA ARG A 89 9.59 -19.14 13.40
C ARG A 89 9.07 -20.56 13.20
N ARG A 90 8.32 -20.82 12.12
CA ARG A 90 7.86 -22.18 11.78
C ARG A 90 8.94 -23.13 11.29
N SER A 91 10.06 -22.62 10.78
CA SER A 91 11.22 -23.45 10.40
C SER A 91 12.18 -23.77 11.55
N ARG A 92 11.83 -23.37 12.78
CA ARG A 92 12.64 -23.57 13.99
C ARG A 92 11.91 -24.35 15.11
N CYS A 93 10.83 -25.05 14.76
CA CYS A 93 10.20 -26.08 15.59
C CYS A 93 10.30 -27.42 14.88
#